data_AF-A0A9D4Q1C3-F1
#
_entry.id   AF-A0A9D4Q1C3-F1
#
_cell.length_a   1.000
_cell.length_b   1.000
_cell.length_c   1.000
_cell.angle_alpha   90.00
_cell.angle_beta   90.00
_cell.angle_gamma   90.00
#
_symmetry.space_group_name_H-M   'P 1'
#
loop_
_entity.id
_entity.type
_entity.pdbx_description
1 polymer ?
#
loop_
_entity_poly.entity_id
_entity_poly.type
_entity_poly.pdbx_seq_one_letter_code
_entity_poly.pdbx_strand_id
1 'polypeptide(L)'
;MASSPLVSLVDPKEQCFDLKRNFGEYMLKHLRIHANSKWINGTTHESVAYGELAEQVEAVWTALCRLGLQAGDRIMLLSTSRLQLLPMFLGAARANIASMYMSPGFGLDDVVLATTSLGHVYALFDVVCKAIVQGASAAFVETADDVLEALHTHKVTALSTTSYTARCILENEKRKNYDLGCLKHVTSATASINEDVAKALFQELNLKSFTQLRTKNPAVLGLVAIQLRDVETRKPLGPWEQGELVVRSPGLMLGYWGRLHEPATDSQGWYRTGDQCYYDEDGWLYLVQRMSDFFCCRGAKVSPVLVEVCCTNVRKCTTAPSSGFLTTRPATWHTPWLCESQKQAHWELDTSHDS
;
A
#
# COMPACT_ATOMS: atom_id res chain seq x y z
N MET A 1 -34.90 -6.21 2.26
CA MET A 1 -34.18 -7.41 2.75
C MET A 1 -32.83 -6.92 3.22
N ALA A 2 -32.48 -7.12 4.50
CA ALA A 2 -31.22 -6.64 5.06
C ALA A 2 -30.04 -7.25 4.29
N SER A 3 -29.27 -6.42 3.59
CA SER A 3 -28.01 -6.81 2.98
C SER A 3 -27.08 -7.29 4.10
N SER A 4 -26.61 -8.53 3.99
CA SER A 4 -25.72 -9.10 5.00
C SER A 4 -24.44 -8.27 5.11
N PRO A 5 -23.87 -8.09 6.30
CA PRO A 5 -22.53 -7.50 6.45
C PRO A 5 -21.55 -8.28 5.57
N LEU A 6 -20.44 -7.68 5.12
CA LEU A 6 -19.36 -8.38 4.40
C LEU A 6 -19.04 -9.72 5.07
N VAL A 7 -19.67 -10.81 4.59
CA VAL A 7 -19.45 -12.15 5.10
C VAL A 7 -18.27 -12.69 4.31
N SER A 8 -17.26 -13.12 5.04
CA SER A 8 -16.10 -13.83 4.52
C SER A 8 -16.52 -14.80 3.41
N LEU A 9 -15.89 -14.72 2.23
CA LEU A 9 -16.06 -15.67 1.12
C LEU A 9 -15.49 -17.07 1.43
N VAL A 10 -15.11 -17.31 2.69
CA VAL A 10 -14.49 -18.55 3.16
C VAL A 10 -15.58 -19.48 3.66
N ASP A 11 -15.62 -20.70 3.12
CA ASP A 11 -16.52 -21.76 3.59
C ASP A 11 -16.39 -21.89 5.12
N PRO A 12 -17.47 -21.82 5.89
CA PRO A 12 -17.46 -22.08 7.33
C PRO A 12 -16.79 -23.41 7.72
N LYS A 13 -16.77 -24.41 6.82
CA LYS A 13 -16.08 -25.68 7.01
C LYS A 13 -14.56 -25.60 6.78
N GLU A 14 -14.09 -24.59 6.05
CA GLU A 14 -12.67 -24.24 5.93
C GLU A 14 -12.18 -23.36 7.09
N GLN A 15 -13.06 -22.91 8.01
CA GLN A 15 -12.68 -22.14 9.21
C GLN A 15 -11.73 -22.88 10.16
N CYS A 16 -11.48 -24.17 9.95
CA CYS A 16 -10.47 -24.92 10.69
C CYS A 16 -9.13 -24.94 9.93
N PHE A 17 -8.62 -23.75 9.56
CA PHE A 17 -7.19 -23.64 9.25
C PHE A 17 -6.42 -23.83 10.54
N ASP A 18 -5.85 -25.02 10.70
CA ASP A 18 -4.91 -25.32 11.77
C ASP A 18 -3.68 -24.42 11.62
N LEU A 19 -3.66 -23.32 12.40
CA LEU A 19 -2.57 -22.34 12.46
C LEU A 19 -1.22 -22.96 12.88
N LYS A 20 -1.20 -24.22 13.32
CA LYS A 20 0.04 -24.98 13.56
C LYS A 20 0.63 -25.55 12.28
N ARG A 21 -0.06 -25.48 11.14
CA ARG A 21 0.43 -26.00 9.87
C ARG A 21 1.42 -25.03 9.24
N ASN A 22 2.58 -25.55 8.90
CA ASN A 22 3.57 -24.86 8.10
C ASN A 22 2.99 -24.53 6.71
N PHE A 23 3.14 -23.28 6.26
CA PHE A 23 2.59 -22.82 4.98
C PHE A 23 3.20 -23.56 3.77
N GLY A 24 4.50 -23.82 3.77
CA GLY A 24 5.16 -24.57 2.69
C GLY A 24 4.69 -26.02 2.59
N GLU A 25 4.47 -26.69 3.73
CA GLU A 25 3.83 -28.01 3.82
C GLU A 25 2.43 -28.01 3.22
N TYR A 26 1.61 -27.01 3.58
CA TYR A 26 0.27 -26.85 3.04
C TYR A 26 0.30 -26.68 1.52
N MET A 27 1.12 -25.76 1.01
CA MET A 27 1.24 -25.52 -0.42
C MET A 27 1.74 -26.76 -1.17
N LEU A 28 2.74 -27.45 -0.63
CA LEU A 28 3.27 -28.68 -1.23
C LEU A 28 2.20 -29.77 -1.37
N LYS A 29 1.35 -29.94 -0.34
CA LYS A 29 0.21 -30.87 -0.40
C LYS A 29 -0.72 -30.51 -1.57
N HIS A 30 -1.05 -29.24 -1.75
CA HIS A 30 -1.94 -28.80 -2.83
C HIS A 30 -1.29 -28.90 -4.21
N LEU A 31 0.02 -28.66 -4.33
CA LEU A 31 0.76 -28.92 -5.57
C LEU A 31 0.64 -30.40 -6.00
N ARG A 32 0.72 -31.32 -5.04
CA ARG A 32 0.53 -32.77 -5.29
C ARG A 32 -0.91 -33.13 -5.66
N ILE A 33 -1.91 -32.54 -4.98
CA ILE A 33 -3.34 -32.78 -5.29
C ILE A 33 -3.67 -32.32 -6.71
N HIS A 34 -3.14 -31.18 -7.13
CA HIS A 34 -3.40 -30.58 -8.43
C HIS A 34 -2.23 -30.78 -9.41
N ALA A 35 -1.54 -31.92 -9.36
CA ALA A 35 -0.26 -32.15 -10.04
C ALA A 35 -0.26 -31.88 -11.55
N ASN A 36 -1.40 -32.05 -12.22
CA ASN A 36 -1.55 -31.86 -13.66
C ASN A 36 -1.74 -30.38 -14.08
N SER A 37 -2.10 -29.51 -13.15
CA SER A 37 -2.20 -28.07 -13.39
C SER A 37 -0.81 -27.45 -13.57
N LYS A 38 -0.73 -26.28 -14.22
CA LYS A 38 0.54 -25.70 -14.65
C LYS A 38 0.79 -24.32 -14.06
N TRP A 39 2.02 -24.08 -13.65
CA TRP A 39 2.60 -22.75 -13.42
C TRP A 39 3.21 -22.26 -14.74
N ILE A 40 2.75 -21.12 -15.25
CA ILE A 40 3.04 -20.69 -16.62
C ILE A 40 3.68 -19.30 -16.62
N ASN A 41 4.77 -19.16 -17.36
CA ASN A 41 5.31 -17.87 -17.74
C ASN A 41 4.56 -17.38 -18.98
N GLY A 42 3.69 -16.39 -18.81
CA GLY A 42 2.88 -15.86 -19.91
C GLY A 42 3.68 -15.20 -21.04
N THR A 43 4.94 -14.83 -20.79
CA THR A 43 5.83 -14.19 -21.78
C THR A 43 6.67 -15.21 -22.53
N THR A 44 7.32 -16.15 -21.83
CA THR A 44 8.19 -17.15 -22.48
C THR A 44 7.43 -18.38 -22.95
N HIS A 45 6.16 -18.52 -22.55
CA HIS A 45 5.32 -19.70 -22.75
C HIS A 45 5.86 -20.99 -22.11
N GLU A 46 6.93 -20.89 -21.31
CA GLU A 46 7.43 -22.00 -20.51
C GLU A 46 6.42 -22.30 -19.40
N SER A 47 6.32 -23.59 -19.05
CA SER A 47 5.43 -24.01 -17.97
C SER A 47 6.02 -25.19 -17.22
N VAL A 48 5.69 -25.27 -15.93
CA VAL A 48 6.03 -26.39 -15.06
C VAL A 48 4.74 -26.96 -14.49
N ALA A 49 4.56 -28.27 -14.57
CA ALA A 49 3.43 -28.93 -13.93
C ALA A 49 3.56 -28.82 -12.40
N TYR A 50 2.45 -28.72 -11.67
CA TYR A 50 2.49 -28.64 -10.21
C TYR A 50 3.10 -29.88 -9.55
N GLY A 51 3.00 -31.06 -10.19
CA GLY A 51 3.70 -32.26 -9.73
C GLY A 51 5.21 -32.11 -9.76
N GLU A 52 5.75 -31.62 -10.87
CA GLU A 52 7.19 -31.32 -11.02
C GLU A 52 7.61 -30.16 -10.11
N LEU A 53 6.76 -29.14 -9.95
CA LEU A 53 7.00 -28.04 -9.03
C LEU A 53 7.10 -28.54 -7.57
N ALA A 54 6.29 -29.52 -7.18
CA ALA A 54 6.35 -30.14 -5.86
C ALA A 54 7.69 -30.85 -5.62
N GLU A 55 8.23 -31.53 -6.64
CA GLU A 55 9.56 -32.14 -6.57
C GLU A 55 10.66 -31.07 -6.41
N GLN A 56 10.56 -29.96 -7.16
CA GLN A 56 11.48 -28.83 -7.03
C GLN A 56 11.42 -28.20 -5.63
N VAL A 57 10.23 -28.06 -5.04
CA VAL A 57 10.06 -27.57 -3.66
C VAL A 57 10.77 -28.47 -2.64
N GLU A 58 10.60 -29.79 -2.75
CA GLU A 58 11.27 -30.75 -1.87
C GLU A 58 12.79 -30.74 -2.06
N ALA A 59 13.26 -30.60 -3.30
CA ALA A 59 14.68 -30.49 -3.61
C ALA A 59 15.30 -29.23 -2.99
N VAL A 60 14.65 -28.07 -3.12
CA VAL A 60 15.08 -26.82 -2.49
C VAL A 60 15.11 -26.97 -0.96
N TRP A 61 14.03 -27.46 -0.36
CA TRP A 61 13.95 -27.67 1.09
C TRP A 61 15.12 -28.55 1.58
N THR A 62 15.34 -29.69 0.92
CA THR A 62 16.44 -30.60 1.23
C THR A 62 17.80 -29.91 1.11
N ALA A 63 18.01 -29.11 0.06
CA ALA A 63 19.25 -28.38 -0.15
C ALA A 63 19.50 -27.33 0.95
N LEU A 64 18.47 -26.57 1.34
CA LEU A 64 18.56 -25.59 2.43
C LEU A 64 18.92 -26.27 3.76
N CYS A 65 18.28 -27.40 4.09
CA CYS A 65 18.63 -28.18 5.27
C CYS A 65 20.06 -28.71 5.24
N ARG A 66 20.55 -29.17 4.07
CA ARG A 66 21.94 -29.63 3.89
C ARG A 66 22.98 -28.51 4.04
N LEU A 67 22.61 -27.28 3.67
CA LEU A 67 23.43 -26.09 3.92
C LEU A 67 23.45 -25.68 5.41
N GLY A 68 22.70 -26.39 6.26
CA GLY A 68 22.66 -26.17 7.70
C GLY A 68 21.65 -25.11 8.15
N LEU A 69 20.78 -24.63 7.24
CA LEU A 69 19.73 -23.68 7.63
C LEU A 69 18.65 -24.38 8.45
N GLN A 70 18.12 -23.66 9.44
CA GLN A 70 17.17 -24.13 10.42
C GLN A 70 15.90 -23.26 10.44
N ALA A 71 14.86 -23.77 11.10
CA ALA A 71 13.64 -23.00 11.32
C ALA A 71 13.95 -21.69 12.07
N GLY A 72 13.41 -20.58 11.58
CA GLY A 72 13.66 -19.24 12.10
C GLY A 72 14.84 -18.50 11.45
N ASP A 73 15.65 -19.19 10.64
CA ASP A 73 16.67 -18.54 9.82
C ASP A 73 16.03 -17.64 8.78
N ARG A 74 16.84 -16.70 8.27
CA ARG A 74 16.41 -15.70 7.29
C ARG A 74 17.25 -15.82 6.04
N ILE A 75 16.60 -15.83 4.88
CA ILE A 75 17.28 -15.80 3.58
C ILE A 75 16.77 -14.64 2.75
N MET A 76 17.63 -14.12 1.87
CA MET A 76 17.25 -13.16 0.85
C MET A 76 17.20 -13.83 -0.51
N LEU A 77 16.05 -13.74 -1.17
CA LEU A 77 15.83 -14.23 -2.53
C LEU A 77 16.00 -13.07 -3.51
N LEU A 78 17.19 -12.96 -4.09
CA LEU A 78 17.50 -11.95 -5.10
C LEU A 78 17.23 -12.50 -6.50
N SER A 79 16.12 -12.12 -7.11
CA SER A 79 15.67 -12.72 -8.37
C SER A 79 14.69 -11.85 -9.12
N THR A 80 14.70 -11.91 -10.46
CA THR A 80 13.58 -11.41 -11.28
C THR A 80 12.41 -12.40 -11.27
N SER A 81 11.27 -12.02 -11.86
CA SER A 81 10.14 -12.92 -12.09
C SER A 81 10.53 -14.04 -13.05
N ARG A 82 10.56 -15.28 -12.54
CA ARG A 82 10.85 -16.52 -13.29
C ARG A 82 10.19 -17.72 -12.62
N LEU A 83 10.03 -18.81 -13.35
CA LEU A 83 9.35 -20.02 -12.87
C LEU A 83 9.99 -20.58 -11.58
N GLN A 84 11.32 -20.50 -11.46
CA GLN A 84 12.11 -21.01 -10.34
C GLN A 84 11.97 -20.20 -9.04
N LEU A 85 11.37 -19.00 -9.08
CA LEU A 85 11.17 -18.20 -7.87
C LEU A 85 10.19 -18.86 -6.89
N LEU A 86 9.11 -19.44 -7.42
CA LEU A 86 8.08 -20.10 -6.61
C LEU A 86 8.59 -21.32 -5.83
N PRO A 87 9.33 -22.28 -6.41
CA PRO A 87 9.85 -23.42 -5.66
C PRO A 87 10.91 -23.00 -4.63
N MET A 88 11.71 -21.95 -4.92
CA MET A 88 12.64 -21.37 -3.95
C MET A 88 11.91 -20.84 -2.71
N PHE A 89 10.85 -20.06 -2.93
CA PHE A 89 10.02 -19.50 -1.87
C PHE A 89 9.31 -20.60 -1.06
N LEU A 90 8.66 -21.54 -1.73
CA LEU A 90 7.90 -22.60 -1.05
C LEU A 90 8.83 -23.60 -0.32
N GLY A 91 10.02 -23.88 -0.85
CA GLY A 91 11.01 -24.72 -0.18
C GLY A 91 11.56 -24.07 1.10
N ALA A 92 11.81 -22.76 1.07
CA ALA A 92 12.19 -22.00 2.27
C ALA A 92 11.04 -21.93 3.28
N ALA A 93 9.81 -21.67 2.81
CA ALA A 93 8.62 -21.67 3.66
C ALA A 93 8.42 -23.04 4.33
N ARG A 94 8.64 -24.15 3.60
CA ARG A 94 8.61 -25.52 4.12
C ARG A 94 9.63 -25.75 5.23
N ALA A 95 10.81 -25.12 5.11
CA ALA A 95 11.84 -25.16 6.13
C ALA A 95 11.55 -24.30 7.38
N ASN A 96 10.42 -23.57 7.44
CA ASN A 96 10.18 -22.49 8.41
C ASN A 96 11.26 -21.39 8.37
N ILE A 97 11.83 -21.13 7.20
CA ILE A 97 12.81 -20.08 6.97
C ILE A 97 12.07 -18.83 6.47
N ALA A 98 12.33 -17.68 7.09
CA ALA A 98 11.77 -16.42 6.65
C ALA A 98 12.52 -15.92 5.40
N SER A 99 11.83 -15.91 4.25
CA SER A 99 12.38 -15.44 2.98
C SER A 99 12.00 -13.99 2.70
N MET A 100 12.98 -13.14 2.44
CA MET A 100 12.77 -11.78 1.93
C MET A 100 13.05 -11.78 0.43
N TYR A 101 12.05 -11.48 -0.39
CA TYR A 101 12.24 -11.33 -1.84
C TYR A 101 12.68 -9.92 -2.20
N MET A 102 13.68 -9.83 -3.07
CA MET A 102 14.12 -8.58 -3.66
C MET A 102 14.33 -8.78 -5.15
N SER A 103 13.67 -7.94 -5.96
CA SER A 103 13.89 -7.95 -7.41
C SER A 103 15.13 -7.13 -7.76
N PRO A 104 16.12 -7.67 -8.49
CA PRO A 104 17.19 -6.89 -9.07
C PRO A 104 16.58 -6.02 -10.18
N GLY A 105 16.58 -4.70 -9.96
CA GLY A 105 16.00 -3.74 -10.91
C GLY A 105 16.96 -2.64 -11.33
N PHE A 106 18.18 -2.65 -10.80
CA PHE A 106 19.18 -1.61 -10.98
C PHE A 106 20.52 -2.25 -11.34
N GLY A 107 21.29 -1.59 -12.21
CA GLY A 107 22.67 -1.92 -12.53
C GLY A 107 23.66 -1.03 -11.78
N LEU A 108 24.95 -1.27 -11.98
CA LEU A 108 26.04 -0.51 -11.34
C LEU A 108 26.01 0.99 -11.66
N ASP A 109 25.50 1.36 -12.84
CA ASP A 109 25.42 2.75 -13.30
C ASP A 109 24.13 3.46 -12.83
N ASP A 110 23.24 2.75 -12.13
CA ASP A 110 21.99 3.35 -11.67
C ASP A 110 22.20 4.16 -10.39
N VAL A 111 21.45 5.26 -10.30
CA VAL A 111 21.37 6.11 -9.12
C VAL A 111 19.90 6.16 -8.70
N VAL A 112 19.62 5.69 -7.48
CA VAL A 112 18.26 5.54 -6.94
C VAL A 112 18.02 6.57 -5.86
N LEU A 113 17.01 7.43 -6.04
CA LEU A 113 16.67 8.50 -5.10
C LEU A 113 15.50 8.11 -4.19
N ALA A 114 15.72 8.20 -2.88
CA ALA A 114 14.68 8.14 -1.85
C ALA A 114 14.19 9.56 -1.52
N THR A 115 12.88 9.82 -1.70
CA THR A 115 12.26 11.09 -1.29
C THR A 115 11.45 10.97 0.00
N THR A 116 11.55 9.84 0.69
CA THR A 116 10.87 9.59 1.96
C THR A 116 11.91 9.29 3.03
N SER A 117 11.53 9.49 4.29
CA SER A 117 12.42 9.24 5.43
C SER A 117 13.03 7.85 5.38
N LEU A 118 14.35 7.77 5.59
CA LEU A 118 15.08 6.50 5.69
C LEU A 118 14.64 5.64 6.89
N GLY A 119 13.92 6.22 7.86
CA GLY A 119 13.29 5.46 8.94
C GLY A 119 12.08 4.63 8.46
N HIS A 120 11.57 4.88 7.25
CA HIS A 120 10.48 4.11 6.67
C HIS A 120 11.02 2.87 5.95
N VAL A 121 10.43 1.71 6.24
CA VAL A 121 10.85 0.40 5.68
C VAL A 121 10.97 0.42 4.15
N TYR A 122 10.07 1.12 3.46
CA TYR A 122 10.12 1.27 2.01
C TYR A 122 11.39 1.97 1.50
N ALA A 123 11.75 3.15 2.03
CA ALA A 123 12.96 3.86 1.60
C ALA A 123 14.22 3.06 1.93
N LEU A 124 14.26 2.47 3.12
CA LEU A 124 15.41 1.70 3.55
C LEU A 124 15.62 0.46 2.66
N PHE A 125 14.58 -0.34 2.42
CA PHE A 125 14.73 -1.59 1.69
C PHE A 125 14.67 -1.43 0.16
N ASP A 126 13.69 -0.69 -0.38
CA ASP A 126 13.50 -0.57 -1.84
C ASP A 126 14.51 0.38 -2.50
N VAL A 127 15.04 1.35 -1.76
CA VAL A 127 16.07 2.26 -2.29
C VAL A 127 17.45 1.85 -1.79
N VAL A 128 17.70 1.96 -0.49
CA VAL A 128 19.07 1.85 0.03
C VAL A 128 19.61 0.42 -0.04
N CYS A 129 18.94 -0.55 0.58
CA CYS A 129 19.41 -1.94 0.58
C CYS A 129 19.47 -2.52 -0.83
N LYS A 130 18.46 -2.25 -1.65
CA LYS A 130 18.43 -2.72 -3.04
C LYS A 130 19.58 -2.13 -3.87
N ALA A 131 19.85 -0.83 -3.74
CA ALA A 131 20.97 -0.21 -4.45
C ALA A 131 22.31 -0.82 -4.00
N ILE A 132 22.53 -0.96 -2.68
CA ILE A 132 23.75 -1.58 -2.13
C ILE A 132 23.96 -2.99 -2.69
N VAL A 133 22.91 -3.81 -2.71
CA VAL A 133 23.00 -5.20 -3.17
C VAL A 133 23.25 -5.30 -4.68
N GLN A 134 22.78 -4.33 -5.47
CA GLN A 134 23.06 -4.25 -6.91
C GLN A 134 24.37 -3.55 -7.25
N GLY A 135 25.04 -2.92 -6.28
CA GLY A 135 26.16 -2.01 -6.52
C GLY A 135 25.76 -0.70 -7.21
N ALA A 136 24.48 -0.36 -7.20
CA ALA A 136 23.97 0.93 -7.63
C ALA A 136 24.22 1.99 -6.55
N SER A 137 24.18 3.28 -6.92
CA SER A 137 24.27 4.38 -5.96
C SER A 137 22.90 4.68 -5.35
N ALA A 138 22.83 4.89 -4.03
CA ALA A 138 21.64 5.39 -3.36
C ALA A 138 21.82 6.87 -2.99
N ALA A 139 20.82 7.68 -3.28
CA ALA A 139 20.72 9.07 -2.84
C ALA A 139 19.45 9.25 -2.01
N PHE A 140 19.44 10.27 -1.15
CA PHE A 140 18.24 10.68 -0.42
C PHE A 140 18.17 12.20 -0.36
N VAL A 141 16.95 12.72 -0.21
CA VAL A 141 16.68 14.15 0.02
C VAL A 141 15.86 14.31 1.29
N GLU A 142 16.04 15.44 1.96
CA GLU A 142 15.31 15.75 3.19
C GLU A 142 13.98 16.47 2.91
N THR A 143 13.92 17.25 1.82
CA THR A 143 12.72 18.00 1.44
C THR A 143 12.27 17.71 0.01
N ALA A 144 11.00 18.04 -0.29
CA ALA A 144 10.46 17.90 -1.64
C ALA A 144 11.06 18.93 -2.63
N ASP A 145 11.57 20.06 -2.13
CA ASP A 145 12.14 21.12 -2.96
C ASP A 145 13.50 20.72 -3.54
N ASP A 146 14.26 19.90 -2.81
CA ASP A 146 15.59 19.43 -3.22
C ASP A 146 15.53 18.35 -4.31
N VAL A 147 14.35 17.79 -4.57
CA VAL A 147 14.18 16.62 -5.46
C VAL A 147 14.65 16.94 -6.88
N LEU A 148 14.22 18.08 -7.45
CA LEU A 148 14.57 18.43 -8.83
C LEU A 148 16.08 18.65 -9.02
N GLU A 149 16.71 19.31 -8.06
CA GLU A 149 18.15 19.51 -8.05
C GLU A 149 18.89 18.19 -7.90
N ALA A 150 18.47 17.33 -6.97
CA ALA A 150 19.07 16.01 -6.78
C ALA A 150 18.93 15.12 -8.03
N LEU A 151 17.74 15.10 -8.65
CA LEU A 151 17.51 14.37 -9.91
C LEU A 151 18.48 14.82 -11.01
N HIS A 152 18.67 16.14 -11.14
CA HIS A 152 19.54 16.73 -12.15
C HIS A 152 21.03 16.51 -11.88
N THR A 153 21.49 16.86 -10.67
CA THR A 153 22.90 16.87 -10.27
C THR A 153 23.47 15.46 -10.19
N HIS A 154 22.71 14.53 -9.63
CA HIS A 154 23.15 13.14 -9.45
C HIS A 154 22.73 12.22 -10.60
N LYS A 155 22.13 12.77 -11.68
CA LYS A 155 21.70 12.01 -12.86
C LYS A 155 20.90 10.76 -12.49
N VAL A 156 19.93 10.96 -11.58
CA VAL A 156 19.12 9.89 -10.99
C VAL A 156 18.40 9.10 -12.08
N THR A 157 18.51 7.78 -12.04
CA THR A 157 17.88 6.87 -13.00
C THR A 157 16.60 6.24 -12.47
N ALA A 158 16.45 6.16 -11.15
CA ALA A 158 15.27 5.63 -10.50
C ALA A 158 14.83 6.47 -9.29
N LEU A 159 13.53 6.69 -9.14
CA LEU A 159 12.96 7.53 -8.09
C LEU A 159 11.87 6.76 -7.33
N SER A 160 12.05 6.65 -6.01
CA SER A 160 11.01 6.19 -5.10
C SER A 160 10.29 7.39 -4.51
N THR A 161 9.01 7.57 -4.84
CA THR A 161 8.25 8.78 -4.53
C THR A 161 6.89 8.51 -3.88
N THR A 162 6.28 9.58 -3.35
CA THR A 162 4.91 9.60 -2.82
C THR A 162 4.00 10.45 -3.71
N SER A 163 2.69 10.39 -3.50
CA SER A 163 1.73 11.23 -4.22
C SER A 163 1.98 12.73 -4.06
N TYR A 164 2.46 13.16 -2.89
CA TYR A 164 2.78 14.56 -2.63
C TYR A 164 4.01 14.98 -3.46
N THR A 165 5.13 14.29 -3.28
CA THR A 165 6.38 14.61 -3.98
C THR A 165 6.22 14.50 -5.50
N ALA A 166 5.45 13.52 -5.99
CA ALA A 166 5.06 13.40 -7.39
C ALA A 166 4.41 14.68 -7.95
N ARG A 167 3.44 15.26 -7.22
CA ARG A 167 2.80 16.52 -7.64
C ARG A 167 3.77 17.68 -7.56
N CYS A 168 4.56 17.78 -6.49
CA CYS A 168 5.59 18.82 -6.37
C CYS A 168 6.54 18.81 -7.57
N ILE A 169 6.94 17.63 -8.05
CA ILE A 169 7.77 17.53 -9.27
C ILE A 169 7.02 18.08 -10.49
N LEU A 170 5.77 17.66 -10.72
CA LEU A 170 4.99 18.06 -11.89
C LEU A 170 4.61 19.55 -11.91
N GLU A 171 4.19 20.09 -10.77
CA GLU A 171 3.63 21.43 -10.62
C GLU A 171 4.71 22.51 -10.43
N ASN A 172 5.96 22.12 -10.18
CA ASN A 172 7.04 23.08 -9.98
C ASN A 172 7.43 23.76 -11.30
N GLU A 173 7.18 25.07 -11.38
CA GLU A 173 7.46 25.90 -12.56
C GLU A 173 8.94 25.87 -12.96
N LYS A 174 9.85 25.69 -11.98
CA LYS A 174 11.30 25.62 -12.22
C LYS A 174 11.74 24.30 -12.83
N ARG A 175 10.87 23.28 -12.92
CA ARG A 175 11.20 21.96 -13.49
C ARG A 175 11.89 22.07 -14.86
N LYS A 176 11.47 23.03 -15.70
CA LYS A 176 12.05 23.25 -17.03
C LYS A 176 13.53 23.64 -17.02
N ASN A 177 14.04 24.11 -15.88
CA ASN A 177 15.44 24.47 -15.69
C ASN A 177 16.33 23.27 -15.36
N TYR A 178 15.73 22.10 -15.10
CA TYR A 178 16.43 20.88 -14.72
C TYR A 178 16.35 19.85 -15.84
N ASP A 179 17.50 19.30 -16.24
CA ASP A 179 17.56 18.10 -17.08
C ASP A 179 17.22 16.86 -16.26
N LEU A 180 16.07 16.26 -16.57
CA LEU A 180 15.54 15.05 -15.92
C LEU A 180 15.60 13.82 -16.85
N GLY A 181 16.28 13.90 -18.01
CA GLY A 181 16.26 12.84 -19.04
C GLY A 181 16.91 11.52 -18.61
N CYS A 182 17.68 11.52 -17.52
CA CYS A 182 18.25 10.30 -16.95
C CYS A 182 17.22 9.44 -16.19
N LEU A 183 16.14 10.05 -15.72
CA LEU A 183 15.13 9.37 -14.91
C LEU A 183 14.32 8.40 -15.79
N LYS A 184 14.41 7.10 -15.49
CA LYS A 184 13.78 6.03 -16.29
C LYS A 184 12.68 5.31 -15.51
N HIS A 185 12.84 5.22 -14.19
CA HIS A 185 12.02 4.36 -13.36
C HIS A 185 11.43 5.15 -12.20
N VAL A 186 10.12 5.03 -11.98
CA VAL A 186 9.47 5.58 -10.78
C VAL A 186 8.72 4.48 -10.05
N THR A 187 8.92 4.39 -8.74
CA THR A 187 8.22 3.45 -7.86
C THR A 187 7.41 4.19 -6.80
N SER A 188 6.19 3.70 -6.54
CA SER A 188 5.34 4.16 -5.44
C SER A 188 4.61 2.97 -4.81
N ALA A 189 4.75 2.81 -3.49
CA ALA A 189 4.27 1.62 -2.79
C ALA A 189 3.26 1.89 -1.67
N THR A 190 3.28 3.08 -1.06
CA THR A 190 2.63 3.30 0.25
C THR A 190 1.46 4.28 0.22
N ALA A 191 1.41 5.15 -0.79
CA ALA A 191 0.31 6.10 -0.99
C ALA A 191 -0.21 5.97 -2.43
N SER A 192 -1.53 5.92 -2.58
CA SER A 192 -2.16 5.90 -3.90
C SER A 192 -1.84 7.19 -4.65
N ILE A 193 -1.00 7.10 -5.68
CA ILE A 193 -0.88 8.16 -6.68
C ILE A 193 -2.16 8.13 -7.51
N ASN A 194 -2.83 9.28 -7.60
CA ASN A 194 -3.98 9.47 -8.46
C ASN A 194 -3.58 9.11 -9.90
N GLU A 195 -4.46 8.42 -10.62
CA GLU A 195 -4.20 7.97 -11.98
C GLU A 195 -3.81 9.12 -12.92
N ASP A 196 -4.40 10.30 -12.77
CA ASP A 196 -4.06 11.48 -13.58
C ASP A 196 -2.62 11.94 -13.33
N VAL A 197 -2.20 11.96 -12.06
CA VAL A 197 -0.83 12.31 -11.65
C VAL A 197 0.16 11.25 -12.14
N ALA A 198 -0.19 9.97 -12.06
CA ALA A 198 0.65 8.88 -12.54
C ALA A 198 0.84 8.94 -14.07
N LYS A 199 -0.24 9.21 -14.82
CA LYS A 199 -0.19 9.39 -16.28
C LYS A 199 0.66 10.61 -16.66
N ALA A 200 0.46 11.74 -15.99
CA ALA A 200 1.24 12.96 -16.20
C ALA A 200 2.72 12.73 -15.90
N LEU A 201 3.07 12.08 -14.78
CA LEU A 201 4.45 11.70 -14.48
C LEU A 201 5.07 10.84 -15.57
N PHE A 202 4.36 9.80 -16.01
CA PHE A 202 4.87 8.87 -17.01
C PHE A 202 5.12 9.54 -18.36
N GLN A 203 4.18 10.39 -18.81
CA GLN A 203 4.25 11.07 -20.10
C GLN A 203 5.23 12.24 -20.08
N GLU A 204 5.15 13.12 -19.09
CA GLU A 204 5.93 14.35 -19.05
C GLU A 204 7.40 14.12 -18.70
N LEU A 205 7.72 13.07 -17.93
CA LEU A 205 9.09 12.70 -17.60
C LEU A 205 9.66 11.61 -18.52
N ASN A 206 8.90 11.18 -19.53
CA ASN A 206 9.31 10.16 -20.52
C ASN A 206 9.85 8.88 -19.86
N LEU A 207 9.13 8.38 -18.85
CA LEU A 207 9.57 7.24 -18.05
C LEU A 207 9.51 5.93 -18.87
N LYS A 208 10.44 5.01 -18.60
CA LYS A 208 10.42 3.65 -19.15
C LYS A 208 9.51 2.72 -18.37
N SER A 209 9.45 2.90 -17.05
CA SER A 209 8.51 2.16 -16.22
C SER A 209 8.02 2.99 -15.03
N PHE A 210 6.77 2.73 -14.66
CA PHE A 210 6.15 3.24 -13.46
C PHE A 210 5.51 2.07 -12.73
N THR A 211 5.97 1.80 -11.51
CA THR A 211 5.44 0.72 -10.69
C THR A 211 4.70 1.32 -9.52
N GLN A 212 3.38 1.10 -9.49
CA GLN A 212 2.57 1.38 -8.33
C GLN A 212 2.12 0.06 -7.71
N LEU A 213 2.51 -0.21 -6.47
CA LEU A 213 1.96 -1.36 -5.73
C LEU A 213 0.52 -1.03 -5.34
N ARG A 214 -0.43 -1.32 -6.24
CA ARG A 214 -1.86 -1.28 -5.95
C ARG A 214 -2.26 -2.66 -5.45
N THR A 215 -2.65 -2.76 -4.18
CA THR A 215 -3.28 -3.99 -3.69
C THR A 215 -4.74 -3.98 -4.13
N LYS A 216 -5.08 -4.80 -5.13
CA LYS A 216 -6.48 -5.06 -5.48
C LYS A 216 -7.02 -6.08 -4.49
N ASN A 217 -7.93 -5.65 -3.61
CA ASN A 217 -8.73 -6.48 -2.73
C ASN A 217 -7.94 -7.55 -1.92
N PRO A 218 -7.60 -7.33 -0.63
CA PRO A 218 -6.89 -8.33 0.17
C PRO A 218 -7.67 -9.65 0.38
N ALA A 219 -8.92 -9.74 -0.09
CA ALA A 219 -9.72 -10.97 -0.04
C ALA A 219 -9.29 -12.09 -1.02
N VAL A 220 -8.29 -11.86 -1.88
CA VAL A 220 -7.93 -12.80 -2.99
C VAL A 220 -7.34 -14.15 -2.53
N LEU A 221 -7.11 -14.37 -1.23
CA LEU A 221 -6.56 -15.65 -0.74
C LEU A 221 -7.47 -16.48 0.16
N GLY A 222 -8.72 -16.08 0.45
CA GLY A 222 -9.57 -16.85 1.38
C GLY A 222 -8.98 -17.00 2.81
N LEU A 223 -7.90 -16.27 3.11
CA LEU A 223 -7.19 -16.28 4.40
C LEU A 223 -7.36 -14.98 5.18
N VAL A 224 -8.09 -14.01 4.63
CA VAL A 224 -8.22 -12.67 5.18
C VAL A 224 -9.70 -12.39 5.39
N ALA A 225 -10.12 -12.31 6.65
CA ALA A 225 -11.42 -11.77 7.00
C ALA A 225 -11.27 -10.26 7.20
N ILE A 226 -12.15 -9.50 6.55
CA ILE A 226 -12.24 -8.05 6.70
C ILE A 226 -13.61 -7.71 7.28
N GLN A 227 -13.65 -6.71 8.13
CA GLN A 227 -14.89 -6.18 8.69
C GLN A 227 -14.73 -4.67 8.90
N LEU A 228 -15.78 -3.90 8.64
CA LEU A 228 -15.84 -2.52 9.11
C LEU A 228 -16.50 -2.50 10.48
N ARG A 229 -15.91 -1.75 11.41
CA ARG A 229 -16.47 -1.53 12.73
C ARG A 229 -16.64 -0.06 13.01
N ASP A 230 -17.74 0.26 13.67
CA ASP A 230 -17.92 1.58 14.25
C ASP A 230 -16.80 1.89 15.26
N VAL A 231 -16.29 3.13 15.22
CA VAL A 231 -15.10 3.53 15.97
C VAL A 231 -15.35 3.53 17.48
N GLU A 232 -16.58 3.87 17.88
CA GLU A 232 -16.95 4.02 19.29
C GLU A 232 -17.54 2.72 19.84
N THR A 233 -18.56 2.19 19.17
CA THR A 233 -19.34 1.04 19.62
C THR A 233 -18.70 -0.31 19.27
N ARG A 234 -17.72 -0.34 18.36
CA ARG A 234 -17.05 -1.55 17.85
C ARG A 234 -17.97 -2.54 17.15
N LYS A 235 -19.21 -2.16 16.85
CA LYS A 235 -20.16 -3.03 16.17
C LYS A 235 -19.85 -3.09 14.66
N PRO A 236 -20.11 -4.23 14.01
CA PRO A 236 -19.99 -4.33 12.56
C PRO A 236 -20.92 -3.33 11.87
N LEU A 237 -20.43 -2.76 10.78
CA LEU A 237 -21.17 -1.83 9.92
C LEU A 237 -21.55 -2.49 8.59
N GLY A 238 -22.68 -2.05 8.03
CA GLY A 238 -23.22 -2.44 6.74
C GLY A 238 -22.71 -1.58 5.58
N PRO A 239 -23.26 -1.79 4.36
CA PRO A 239 -22.91 -1.01 3.18
C PRO A 239 -23.19 0.48 3.39
N TRP A 240 -22.33 1.32 2.82
CA TRP A 240 -22.35 2.79 2.87
C TRP A 240 -22.16 3.39 4.26
N GLU A 241 -21.92 2.58 5.28
CA GLU A 241 -21.60 3.04 6.63
C GLU A 241 -20.08 3.17 6.81
N GLN A 242 -19.66 4.29 7.38
CA GLN A 242 -18.25 4.62 7.54
C GLN A 242 -17.72 4.13 8.89
N GLY A 243 -16.62 3.39 8.88
CA GLY A 243 -15.98 2.87 10.11
C GLY A 243 -14.52 2.53 9.94
N GLU A 244 -13.93 1.98 10.99
CA GLU A 244 -12.57 1.46 10.98
C GLU A 244 -12.54 0.09 10.28
N LEU A 245 -11.62 -0.06 9.33
CA LEU A 245 -11.28 -1.35 8.76
C LEU A 245 -10.53 -2.18 9.82
N VAL A 246 -11.06 -3.35 10.11
CA VAL A 246 -10.37 -4.37 10.91
C VAL A 246 -10.13 -5.61 10.07
N VAL A 247 -8.96 -6.22 10.28
CA VAL A 247 -8.50 -7.37 9.51
C VAL A 247 -8.19 -8.50 10.47
N ARG A 248 -8.65 -9.70 10.15
CA ARG A 248 -8.25 -10.92 10.84
C ARG A 248 -7.70 -11.89 9.81
N SER A 249 -6.44 -12.28 10.00
CA SER A 249 -5.78 -13.23 9.10
C SER A 249 -4.78 -14.10 9.88
N PRO A 250 -4.62 -15.38 9.51
CA PRO A 250 -3.46 -16.19 9.90
C PRO A 250 -2.11 -15.53 9.58
N GLY A 251 -2.06 -14.65 8.57
CA GLY A 251 -0.85 -13.95 8.14
C GLY A 251 -0.57 -12.64 8.87
N LEU A 252 -1.31 -12.32 9.94
CA LEU A 252 -1.01 -11.14 10.75
C LEU A 252 0.36 -11.28 11.42
N MET A 253 1.03 -10.14 11.63
CA MET A 253 2.30 -10.12 12.36
C MET A 253 2.15 -10.72 13.76
N LEU A 254 3.22 -11.36 14.26
CA LEU A 254 3.24 -11.94 15.61
C LEU A 254 3.05 -10.89 16.71
N GLY A 255 3.47 -9.65 16.43
CA GLY A 255 3.40 -8.52 17.36
C GLY A 255 4.49 -7.50 17.06
N TYR A 256 4.50 -6.42 17.81
CA TYR A 256 5.54 -5.41 17.70
C TYR A 256 6.82 -5.89 18.39
N TRP A 257 7.96 -5.72 17.73
CA TRP A 257 9.25 -6.06 18.32
C TRP A 257 9.49 -5.26 19.62
N GLY A 258 9.95 -5.93 20.68
CA GLY A 258 10.07 -5.34 22.02
C GLY A 258 8.75 -5.20 22.80
N ARG A 259 7.60 -5.49 22.17
CA ARG A 259 6.27 -5.51 22.78
C ARG A 259 5.48 -6.76 22.39
N LEU A 260 6.16 -7.90 22.23
CA LEU A 260 5.52 -9.17 21.87
C LEU A 260 4.52 -9.68 22.94
N HIS A 261 4.58 -9.13 24.15
CA HIS A 261 3.62 -9.40 25.22
C HIS A 261 2.31 -8.62 25.07
N GLU A 262 2.29 -7.56 24.25
CA GLU A 262 1.09 -6.82 23.89
C GLU A 262 0.48 -7.46 22.63
N PRO A 263 -0.73 -8.04 22.70
CA PRO A 263 -1.35 -8.60 21.52
C PRO A 263 -1.64 -7.47 20.51
N ALA A 264 -1.15 -7.63 19.27
CA ALA A 264 -1.42 -6.69 18.19
C ALA A 264 -2.90 -6.69 17.76
N THR A 265 -3.66 -7.70 18.18
CA THR A 265 -5.08 -7.88 17.87
C THR A 265 -5.95 -7.73 19.10
N ASP A 266 -7.25 -7.48 18.90
CA ASP A 266 -8.24 -7.56 19.98
C ASP A 266 -8.45 -9.00 20.49
N SER A 267 -9.29 -9.15 21.52
CA SER A 267 -9.63 -10.45 22.12
C SER A 267 -10.33 -11.42 21.17
N GLN A 268 -10.77 -10.95 19.99
CA GLN A 268 -11.43 -11.73 18.95
C GLN A 268 -10.49 -11.98 17.74
N GLY A 269 -9.21 -11.59 17.86
CA GLY A 269 -8.17 -11.78 16.85
C GLY A 269 -8.19 -10.76 15.70
N TRP A 270 -8.91 -9.64 15.84
CA TRP A 270 -8.95 -8.59 14.82
C TRP A 270 -7.83 -7.57 15.03
N TYR A 271 -7.02 -7.40 13.99
CA TYR A 271 -6.04 -6.33 13.88
C TYR A 271 -6.72 -5.04 13.42
N ARG A 272 -6.39 -3.96 14.10
CA ARG A 272 -6.90 -2.61 13.82
C ARG A 272 -5.95 -1.92 12.86
N THR A 273 -6.41 -1.66 11.63
CA THR A 273 -5.53 -1.04 10.62
C THR A 273 -5.32 0.45 10.87
N GLY A 274 -6.24 1.09 11.59
CA GLY A 274 -6.26 2.55 11.75
C GLY A 274 -6.82 3.28 10.54
N ASP A 275 -7.31 2.55 9.53
CA ASP A 275 -7.86 3.11 8.30
C ASP A 275 -9.39 3.22 8.40
N GLN A 276 -9.92 4.39 8.10
CA GLN A 276 -11.34 4.64 8.00
C GLN A 276 -11.80 4.39 6.56
N CYS A 277 -12.78 3.50 6.40
CA CYS A 277 -13.30 3.06 5.11
C CYS A 277 -14.84 3.08 5.13
N TYR A 278 -15.45 2.92 3.95
CA TYR A 278 -16.81 2.40 3.77
C TYR A 278 -16.80 1.39 2.61
N TYR A 279 -17.88 0.66 2.41
CA TYR A 279 -18.00 -0.24 1.27
C TYR A 279 -19.38 -0.14 0.62
N ASP A 280 -19.51 -0.43 -0.68
CA ASP A 280 -20.80 -0.42 -1.37
C ASP A 280 -21.52 -1.77 -1.34
N GLU A 281 -22.70 -1.85 -1.96
CA GLU A 281 -23.52 -3.08 -1.99
C GLU A 281 -22.83 -4.25 -2.71
N ASP A 282 -21.91 -3.94 -3.64
CA ASP A 282 -21.13 -4.91 -4.39
C ASP A 282 -19.85 -5.35 -3.64
N GLY A 283 -19.60 -4.79 -2.46
CA GLY A 283 -18.45 -5.11 -1.62
C GLY A 283 -17.15 -4.40 -2.01
N TRP A 284 -17.22 -3.35 -2.84
CA TRP A 284 -16.05 -2.51 -3.09
C TRP A 284 -15.73 -1.68 -1.86
N LEU A 285 -14.50 -1.81 -1.37
CA LEU A 285 -14.00 -1.06 -0.24
C LEU A 285 -13.40 0.26 -0.70
N TYR A 286 -13.86 1.36 -0.11
CA TYR A 286 -13.38 2.72 -0.36
C TYR A 286 -12.66 3.22 0.88
N LEU A 287 -11.37 3.51 0.73
CA LEU A 287 -10.57 4.13 1.78
C LEU A 287 -10.91 5.61 1.85
N VAL A 288 -11.30 6.09 3.04
CA VAL A 288 -11.56 7.51 3.28
C VAL A 288 -10.30 8.21 3.76
N GLN A 289 -9.67 7.70 4.83
CA GLN A 289 -8.49 8.32 5.46
C GLN A 289 -7.91 7.46 6.59
N ARG A 290 -6.83 7.91 7.22
CA ARG A 290 -6.32 7.37 8.50
C ARG A 290 -6.98 8.06 9.69
N MET A 291 -7.35 7.28 10.71
CA MET A 291 -7.98 7.81 11.93
C MET A 291 -7.03 8.67 12.77
N SER A 292 -5.71 8.47 12.66
CA SER A 292 -4.71 9.29 13.35
C SER A 292 -4.59 10.71 12.80
N ASP A 293 -5.19 11.00 11.66
CA ASP A 293 -4.86 12.21 10.90
C ASP A 293 -5.83 13.37 11.18
N PHE A 294 -6.87 13.18 12.01
CA PHE A 294 -7.78 14.28 12.34
C PHE A 294 -7.13 15.37 13.19
N PHE A 295 -7.42 16.64 12.86
CA PHE A 295 -7.19 17.77 13.76
C PHE A 295 -8.53 18.40 14.16
N CYS A 296 -8.57 18.97 15.37
CA CYS A 296 -9.76 19.68 15.86
C CYS A 296 -9.67 21.16 15.46
N CYS A 297 -10.66 21.64 14.70
CA CYS A 297 -10.82 23.06 14.42
C CYS A 297 -12.15 23.54 15.03
N ARG A 298 -12.08 24.48 15.99
CA ARG A 298 -13.26 25.03 16.70
C ARG A 298 -14.22 23.97 17.24
N GLY A 299 -13.69 22.86 17.75
CA GLY A 299 -14.47 21.77 18.34
C GLY A 299 -15.02 20.74 17.35
N ALA A 300 -14.84 20.92 16.03
CA ALA A 300 -15.16 19.92 15.02
C ALA A 300 -13.92 19.09 14.65
N LYS A 301 -14.08 17.77 14.51
CA LYS A 301 -13.05 16.89 13.92
C LYS A 301 -13.01 17.14 12.41
N VAL A 302 -11.88 17.62 11.91
CA VAL A 302 -11.68 17.93 10.49
C VAL A 302 -10.71 16.92 9.87
N SER A 303 -11.11 16.34 8.75
CA SER A 303 -10.27 15.48 7.92
C SER A 303 -9.29 16.32 7.10
N PRO A 304 -7.97 16.09 7.20
CA PRO A 304 -7.00 16.70 6.30
C PRO A 304 -7.26 16.38 4.83
N VAL A 305 -7.67 15.15 4.52
CA VAL A 305 -7.91 14.70 3.15
C VAL A 305 -9.04 15.49 2.51
N LEU A 306 -10.14 15.74 3.23
CA LEU A 306 -11.23 16.58 2.71
C LEU A 306 -10.80 18.03 2.52
N VAL A 307 -9.99 18.57 3.43
CA VAL A 307 -9.41 19.92 3.29
C VAL A 307 -8.50 19.98 2.07
N GLU A 308 -7.62 19.00 1.89
CA GLU A 308 -6.72 18.90 0.74
C GLU A 308 -7.50 18.82 -0.57
N VAL A 309 -8.52 17.96 -0.67
CA VAL A 309 -9.39 17.83 -1.86
C VAL A 309 -10.05 19.17 -2.20
N CYS A 310 -10.64 19.83 -1.21
CA CYS A 310 -11.24 21.16 -1.39
C CYS A 310 -10.21 22.21 -1.83
N CYS A 311 -9.01 22.18 -1.25
CA CYS A 311 -7.92 23.09 -1.60
C CYS A 311 -7.36 22.84 -3.01
N THR A 312 -7.26 21.58 -3.46
CA THR A 312 -6.80 21.26 -4.83
C THR A 312 -7.71 21.81 -5.91
N ASN A 313 -9.00 22.00 -5.65
CA ASN A 313 -9.94 22.61 -6.62
C ASN A 313 -9.82 24.14 -6.72
N VAL A 314 -9.04 24.77 -5.85
CA VAL A 314 -8.74 26.20 -5.90
C VAL A 314 -7.38 26.39 -6.57
N ARG A 315 -7.37 26.91 -7.81
CA ARG A 315 -6.20 27.11 -8.70
C ARG A 315 -4.99 27.88 -8.12
N LYS A 316 -5.01 28.28 -6.84
CA LYS A 316 -3.93 29.04 -6.16
C LYS A 316 -3.50 28.45 -4.80
N CYS A 317 -3.99 27.28 -4.38
CA CYS A 317 -3.54 26.66 -3.14
C CYS A 317 -2.29 25.80 -3.39
N THR A 318 -1.11 26.34 -3.08
CA THR A 318 0.09 25.52 -2.85
C THR A 318 -0.15 24.64 -1.64
N THR A 319 -0.17 23.32 -1.83
CA THR A 319 -0.49 22.35 -0.77
C THR A 319 0.67 22.23 0.22
N ALA A 320 0.44 22.67 1.46
CA ALA A 320 1.27 22.31 2.60
C ALA A 320 0.63 21.10 3.30
N PRO A 321 1.39 20.06 3.69
CA PRO A 321 0.84 18.99 4.50
C PRO A 321 0.36 19.56 5.84
N SER A 322 -0.92 19.41 6.15
CA SER A 322 -1.59 20.07 7.28
C SER A 322 -1.32 19.40 8.65
N SER A 323 -0.34 18.49 8.75
CA SER A 323 -0.02 17.77 9.99
C SER A 323 0.91 18.52 10.96
N GLY A 324 1.27 19.78 10.69
CA GLY A 324 2.09 20.61 11.58
C GLY A 324 1.26 21.60 12.39
N PHE A 325 1.41 21.58 13.73
CA PHE A 325 0.92 22.63 14.64
C PHE A 325 1.34 24.02 14.12
N LEU A 326 0.37 24.79 13.60
CA LEU A 326 0.56 26.21 13.27
C LEU A 326 0.65 27.01 14.58
N THR A 327 1.86 27.33 15.02
CA THR A 327 2.08 28.30 16.10
C THR A 327 1.60 29.68 15.65
N THR A 328 0.69 30.25 16.43
CA THR A 328 -0.04 31.48 16.16
C THR A 328 0.84 32.74 16.17
N ARG A 329 0.72 33.57 15.12
CA ARG A 329 0.67 35.04 15.27
C ARG A 329 -0.56 35.57 14.52
N PRO A 330 -1.26 36.58 15.05
CA PRO A 330 -2.64 36.87 14.68
C PRO A 330 -2.70 37.74 13.42
N ALA A 331 -3.13 37.15 12.31
CA ALA A 331 -3.78 37.92 11.25
C ALA A 331 -5.28 37.75 11.43
N THR A 332 -5.95 38.82 11.82
CA THR A 332 -7.40 38.92 11.92
C THR A 332 -8.01 38.70 10.53
N TRP A 333 -8.58 37.51 10.31
CA TRP A 333 -9.45 37.24 9.17
C TRP A 333 -10.91 37.46 9.61
N HIS A 334 -11.51 38.56 9.17
CA HIS A 334 -12.97 38.71 9.15
C HIS A 334 -13.52 37.94 7.95
N THR A 335 -14.37 36.95 8.18
CA THR A 335 -15.15 36.26 7.14
C THR A 335 -16.63 36.27 7.49
N PRO A 336 -17.47 37.06 6.79
CA PRO A 336 -18.93 37.06 6.95
C PRO A 336 -19.59 36.21 5.85
N TRP A 337 -19.37 34.90 5.80
CA TRP A 337 -19.93 34.05 4.73
C TRP A 337 -20.19 32.59 5.15
N LEU A 338 -20.58 32.35 6.41
CA LEU A 338 -20.84 30.97 6.88
C LEU A 338 -22.03 30.82 7.83
N CYS A 339 -22.97 31.78 7.82
CA CYS A 339 -24.15 31.71 8.68
C CYS A 339 -25.39 32.27 7.97
N GLU A 340 -25.87 31.63 6.90
CA GLU A 340 -27.20 31.95 6.38
C GLU A 340 -27.94 30.86 5.57
N SER A 341 -27.34 29.69 5.27
CA SER A 341 -28.04 28.68 4.45
C SER A 341 -28.65 27.49 5.20
N GLN A 342 -28.84 27.59 6.52
CA GLN A 342 -29.63 26.61 7.28
C GLN A 342 -30.54 27.27 8.30
N LYS A 343 -31.76 27.65 7.87
CA LYS A 343 -33.04 27.41 8.59
C LYS A 343 -34.22 28.12 7.90
N GLN A 344 -35.31 27.35 7.73
CA GLN A 344 -36.69 27.73 7.36
C GLN A 344 -36.89 28.11 5.87
N ALA A 345 -37.92 27.68 5.13
CA ALA A 345 -39.27 27.25 5.49
C ALA A 345 -39.87 26.25 4.46
N HIS A 346 -40.98 25.65 4.86
CA HIS A 346 -41.83 24.68 4.16
C HIS A 346 -42.91 25.33 3.24
N TRP A 347 -43.59 24.47 2.44
CA TRP A 347 -44.85 24.62 1.66
C TRP A 347 -44.77 25.53 0.41
N GLU A 348 -45.43 25.31 -0.73
CA GLU A 348 -46.43 24.37 -1.25
C GLU A 348 -46.39 24.50 -2.80
N LEU A 349 -46.72 23.44 -3.54
CA LEU A 349 -46.94 23.52 -4.99
C LEU A 349 -48.36 24.05 -5.23
N ASP A 350 -48.50 25.25 -5.81
CA ASP A 350 -49.72 25.61 -6.51
C ASP A 350 -49.42 26.46 -7.76
N THR A 351 -50.39 26.41 -8.65
CA THR A 351 -50.35 26.47 -10.09
C THR A 351 -50.66 27.89 -10.61
N SER A 352 -49.95 28.31 -11.67
CA SER A 352 -50.33 29.33 -12.68
C SER A 352 -50.80 30.73 -12.23
N HIS A 353 -50.05 31.79 -12.60
CA HIS A 353 -50.34 32.70 -13.73
C HIS A 353 -49.57 34.04 -13.66
N ASP A 354 -49.21 34.52 -14.86
CA ASP A 354 -48.67 35.81 -15.31
C ASP A 354 -48.99 37.02 -14.40
N SER A 355 -48.05 37.89 -14.01
CA SER A 355 -47.32 38.87 -14.83
C SER A 355 -46.19 39.50 -14.01
#